data_AF-A0A251Z8A2-F1
#
_entry.id   AF-A0A251Z8A2-F1
#
_cell.length_a   1.000
_cell.length_b   1.000
_cell.length_c   1.000
_cell.angle_alpha   90.00
_cell.angle_beta   90.00
_cell.angle_gamma   90.00
#
_symmetry.space_group_name_H-M   'P 1'
#
loop_
_entity.id
_entity.type
_entity.pdbx_description
1 polymer ?
#
loop_
_entity_poly.entity_id
_entity_poly.type
_entity_poly.pdbx_seq_one_letter_code
_entity_poly.pdbx_strand_id
1 'polypeptide(L)' 'MGNSIELTTGQQFEIERFSRAIDATADSEQLRDLAKQLLKAWHSQKAATTWVIKQQLNPSL' A
#
# COMPACT_ATOMS: atom_id res chain seq x y z
N MET A 1 16.63 13.85 -12.71
CA MET A 1 16.99 13.45 -11.34
C MET A 1 15.67 13.06 -10.66
N GLY A 2 15.40 11.76 -10.52
CA GLY A 2 14.10 11.26 -10.08
C GLY A 2 13.83 11.63 -8.63
N ASN A 3 12.68 12.24 -8.35
CA ASN A 3 12.24 12.55 -6.99
C ASN A 3 11.78 11.24 -6.34
N SER A 4 12.72 10.47 -5.77
CA SER A 4 12.39 9.28 -5.01
C SER A 4 11.60 9.72 -3.78
N ILE A 5 10.33 9.32 -3.70
CA ILE A 5 9.54 9.50 -2.48
C ILE A 5 10.20 8.63 -1.42
N GLU A 6 10.98 9.24 -0.53
CA GLU A 6 11.58 8.53 0.60
C GLU A 6 10.48 8.10 1.56
N LEU A 7 10.54 6.84 1.97
CA LEU A 7 9.63 6.30 2.97
C LEU A 7 9.95 6.91 4.32
N THR A 8 8.93 7.42 4.99
CA THR A 8 9.03 7.85 6.39
C THR A 8 9.45 6.67 7.29
N THR A 9 10.09 6.94 8.42
CA THR A 9 10.46 5.91 9.40
C THR A 9 9.26 5.03 9.80
N GLY A 10 8.08 5.61 9.99
CA GLY A 10 6.87 4.86 10.28
C GLY A 10 6.46 3.90 9.15
N GLN A 11 6.57 4.33 7.89
CA GLN A 11 6.31 3.45 6.74
C GLN A 11 7.32 2.31 6.63
N GLN A 12 8.59 2.55 6.98
CA GLN A 12 9.61 1.50 7.01
C GLN A 12 9.29 0.42 8.07
N PHE A 13 8.86 0.83 9.28
CA PHE A 13 8.40 -0.11 10.32
C PHE A 13 7.20 -0.95 9.87
N GLU A 14 6.21 -0.33 9.23
CA GLU A 14 5.05 -1.08 8.72
C GLU A 14 5.46 -2.10 7.65
N ILE A 15 6.40 -1.75 6.77
CA ILE A 15 6.96 -2.69 5.80
C ILE A 15 7.63 -3.86 6.51
N GLU A 16 8.49 -3.62 7.50
CA GLU A 16 9.13 -4.69 8.26
C GLU A 16 8.11 -5.59 8.97
N ARG A 17 7.07 -4.99 9.57
CA ARG A 17 6.00 -5.72 10.25
C ARG A 17 5.25 -6.65 9.29
N PHE A 18 4.87 -6.16 8.11
CA PHE A 18 4.18 -6.98 7.11
C PHE A 18 5.09 -8.04 6.50
N SER A 19 6.37 -7.73 6.23
CA SER A 19 7.35 -8.70 5.74
C SER A 19 7.50 -9.87 6.73
N ARG A 20 7.65 -9.58 8.03
CA ARG A 20 7.72 -10.65 9.05
C ARG A 20 6.44 -11.49 9.12
N ALA A 21 5.27 -10.88 8.94
CA ALA A 21 4.01 -11.61 8.92
C ALA A 21 3.93 -12.57 7.72
N ILE A 22 4.41 -12.15 6.54
CA ILE A 22 4.50 -12.99 5.35
C ILE A 22 5.46 -14.16 5.61
N ASP A 23 6.68 -13.88 6.09
CA ASP A 23 7.71 -14.90 6.32
C ASP A 23 7.31 -15.92 7.38
N ALA A 24 6.55 -15.51 8.39
CA ALA A 24 6.04 -16.39 9.44
C ALA A 24 4.82 -17.23 9.00
N THR A 25 4.21 -16.93 7.85
CA THR A 25 3.03 -17.65 7.38
C THR A 25 3.42 -18.97 6.70
N ALA A 26 3.30 -20.07 7.44
CA ALA A 26 3.59 -21.42 6.92
C ALA A 26 2.40 -22.09 6.21
N ASP A 27 1.18 -21.58 6.44
CA ASP A 27 -0.04 -22.10 5.83
C ASP A 27 -0.32 -21.41 4.48
N SER A 28 -0.33 -22.20 3.42
CA SER A 28 -0.59 -21.73 2.06
C SER A 28 -1.96 -21.06 1.88
N GLU A 29 -2.98 -21.45 2.66
CA GLU A 29 -4.29 -20.81 2.61
C GLU A 29 -4.27 -19.42 3.26
N GLN A 30 -3.57 -19.29 4.39
CA GLN A 30 -3.37 -18.01 5.06
C GLN A 30 -2.53 -17.05 4.21
N LEU A 31 -1.49 -17.56 3.53
CA LEU A 31 -0.69 -16.74 2.61
C LEU A 31 -1.52 -16.24 1.43
N ARG A 32 -2.39 -17.10 0.89
CA ARG A 32 -3.32 -16.73 -0.18
C ARG A 32 -4.31 -15.66 0.27
N ASP A 33 -4.81 -15.74 1.49
CA ASP A 33 -5.71 -14.71 2.02
C ASP A 33 -4.99 -13.39 2.25
N LEU A 34 -3.81 -13.41 2.87
CA LEU A 34 -2.96 -12.24 3.06
C LEU A 34 -2.64 -11.54 1.73
N ALA A 35 -2.31 -12.30 0.69
CA ALA A 35 -2.07 -11.77 -0.65
C ALA A 35 -3.30 -11.06 -1.23
N LYS A 36 -4.51 -11.62 -1.05
CA LYS A 36 -5.76 -10.99 -1.48
C LYS A 36 -6.04 -9.70 -0.70
N GLN A 37 -5.75 -9.67 0.60
CA GLN A 37 -5.91 -8.47 1.42
C GLN A 37 -4.97 -7.35 0.94
N LEU A 38 -3.69 -7.67 0.69
CA LEU A 38 -2.71 -6.72 0.16
C LEU A 38 -3.12 -6.19 -1.22
N LEU A 39 -3.62 -7.07 -2.11
CA LEU A 39 -4.11 -6.66 -3.43
C LEU A 39 -5.27 -5.66 -3.31
N LYS A 40 -6.24 -5.92 -2.44
CA LYS A 40 -7.36 -4.98 -2.19
C LYS A 40 -6.85 -3.64 -1.66
N ALA A 41 -5.98 -3.66 -0.66
CA ALA A 41 -5.41 -2.45 -0.07
C ALA A 41 -4.68 -1.59 -1.11
N TRP A 42 -3.89 -2.20 -1.98
CA TRP A 42 -3.21 -1.53 -3.09
C TRP A 42 -4.20 -0.82 -4.03
N HIS A 43 -5.25 -1.52 -4.46
CA HIS A 43 -6.27 -0.92 -5.33
C HIS A 43 -7.02 0.22 -4.64
N SER A 44 -7.34 0.10 -3.36
CA SER A 44 -7.95 1.17 -2.57
C SER A 44 -7.05 2.40 -2.50
N GLN A 45 -5.75 2.23 -2.24
CA GLN A 45 -4.81 3.34 -2.22
C GLN A 45 -4.68 4.00 -3.60
N LYS A 46 -4.58 3.20 -4.67
CA LYS A 46 -4.54 3.72 -6.05
C LYS A 46 -5.79 4.54 -6.38
N ALA A 47 -6.97 4.07 -5.97
CA ALA A 47 -8.23 4.78 -6.18
C ALA A 47 -8.25 6.10 -5.38
N ALA A 48 -7.84 6.09 -4.12
CA ALA A 48 -7.74 7.29 -3.28
C ALA A 48 -6.78 8.32 -3.87
N THR A 49 -5.57 7.91 -4.26
CA THR A 49 -4.59 8.79 -4.93
C THR A 49 -5.15 9.36 -6.23
N THR A 50 -5.80 8.53 -7.06
CA THR A 50 -6.45 8.97 -8.30
C THR A 50 -7.54 10.01 -8.03
N TRP A 51 -8.33 9.81 -6.97
CA TRP A 51 -9.37 10.75 -6.56
C TRP A 51 -8.79 12.08 -6.10
N VAL A 52 -7.75 12.08 -5.25
CA VAL A 52 -7.06 13.31 -4.82
C VAL A 52 -6.49 14.08 -6.00
N ILE A 53 -5.83 13.38 -6.94
CA ILE A 53 -5.28 14.01 -8.16
C ILE A 53 -6.40 14.67 -8.98
N LYS A 54 -7.51 13.96 -9.20
CA LYS A 54 -8.68 14.52 -9.92
C LYS A 54 -9.27 15.74 -9.21
N GLN A 55 -9.31 15.74 -7.88
CA GLN A 55 -9.80 16.87 -7.09
C GLN A 55 -8.87 18.08 -7.20
N GLN A 56 -7.55 17.87 -7.15
CA GLN A 56 -6.56 18.94 -7.30
C GLN A 56 -6.52 19.53 -8.72
N LEU A 57 -6.85 18.72 -9.74
CA LEU A 57 -6.92 19.16 -11.14
C LEU A 57 -8.24 19.85 -11.50
N ASN A 58 -9.25 19.81 -10.62
CA ASN A 58 -10.51 20.53 -10.82
C ASN A 58 -10.89 21.37 -9.58
N PRO A 59 -10.11 22.42 -9.25
CA PRO A 59 -10.34 23.24 -8.06
C PRO A 59 -11.48 24.26 -8.18
N SER A 60 -12.23 24.29 -9.28
CA SER A 60 -13.21 25.35 -9.62
C SER A 60 -14.66 24.86 -9.79
N LEU A 61 -15.15 24.06 -8.83
CA LEU A 61 -16.57 23.99 -8.49
C LEU A 61 -16.77 24.55 -7.09
#